data_AF-A0A3D3BMX6-F1
#
_entry.id   AF-A0A3D3BMX6-F1
#
_cell.length_a   1.000
_cell.length_b   1.000
_cell.length_c   1.000
_cell.angle_alpha   90.00
_cell.angle_beta   90.00
_cell.angle_gamma   90.00
#
_symmetry.space_group_name_H-M   'P 1'
#
loop_
_entity.id
_entity.type
_entity.pdbx_description
1 polymer ?
#
loop_
_entity_poly.entity_id
_entity_poly.type
_entity_poly.pdbx_seq_one_letter_code
_entity_poly.pdbx_strand_id
1 'polypeptide(L)'
;LNAVSSGLDAGVVAALAMTQAVVPRMLTQSSPRILFTGGGTADSPMVASIGLGLQKAALRNLAIALDKDLRETTLAVRTLTIRGTITPGTAFDPERIAGALWDVCDSDDVVHEFTGAGQ
;
A
#
# COMPACT_ATOMS: atom_id res chain seq x y z
N LEU A 1 -17.28 4.60 -15.06
CA LEU A 1 -16.05 5.34 -15.44
C LEU A 1 -15.75 6.50 -14.48
N ASN A 2 -16.72 7.31 -14.05
CA ASN A 2 -16.50 8.33 -13.00
C ASN A 2 -15.87 7.77 -11.71
N ALA A 3 -16.25 6.54 -11.33
CA ALA A 3 -15.65 5.82 -10.20
C ALA A 3 -14.13 5.56 -10.35
N VAL A 4 -13.58 5.63 -11.57
CA VAL A 4 -12.14 5.52 -11.83
C VAL A 4 -11.45 6.80 -11.40
N SER A 5 -11.90 7.96 -11.91
CA SER A 5 -11.33 9.26 -11.54
C SER A 5 -11.42 9.50 -10.03
N SER A 6 -12.60 9.32 -9.43
CA SER A 6 -12.75 9.49 -7.98
C SER A 6 -11.91 8.50 -7.16
N GLY A 7 -11.74 7.27 -7.65
CA GLY A 7 -10.88 6.26 -7.02
C GLY A 7 -9.40 6.63 -7.08
N LEU A 8 -8.94 7.15 -8.22
CA LEU A 8 -7.57 7.63 -8.39
C LEU A 8 -7.30 8.88 -7.53
N ASP A 9 -8.24 9.81 -7.48
CA ASP A 9 -8.11 11.01 -6.63
C ASP A 9 -7.99 10.63 -5.16
N ALA A 10 -8.93 9.80 -4.67
CA ALA A 10 -8.96 9.39 -3.27
C ALA A 10 -7.80 8.45 -2.89
N GLY A 11 -7.35 7.61 -3.82
CA GLY A 11 -6.39 6.55 -3.52
C GLY A 11 -4.95 6.82 -3.87
N VAL A 12 -4.69 7.60 -4.92
CA VAL A 12 -3.37 7.76 -5.53
C VAL A 12 -2.90 9.20 -5.42
N VAL A 13 -3.74 10.15 -5.85
CA VAL A 13 -3.41 11.58 -5.73
C VAL A 13 -3.28 11.98 -4.27
N ALA A 14 -4.24 11.58 -3.43
CA ALA A 14 -4.15 11.82 -1.99
C ALA A 14 -2.91 11.15 -1.35
N ALA A 15 -2.56 9.93 -1.76
CA ALA A 15 -1.38 9.23 -1.26
C ALA A 15 -0.07 9.94 -1.62
N LEU A 16 0.05 10.42 -2.86
CA LEU A 16 1.19 11.22 -3.30
C LEU A 16 1.26 12.56 -2.54
N ALA A 17 0.14 13.27 -2.41
CA ALA A 17 0.09 14.54 -1.69
C ALA A 17 0.48 14.38 -0.21
N MET A 18 -0.01 13.33 0.45
CA MET A 18 0.37 12.99 1.82
C MET A 18 1.86 12.70 1.93
N THR A 19 2.41 11.89 1.00
CA THR A 19 3.84 11.58 0.94
C THR A 19 4.67 12.86 0.83
N GLN A 20 4.34 13.73 -0.13
CA GLN A 20 5.03 15.01 -0.33
C GLN A 20 4.98 15.90 0.93
N ALA A 21 3.87 15.89 1.65
CA ALA A 21 3.71 16.67 2.88
C ALA A 21 4.59 16.14 4.04
N VAL A 22 4.75 14.83 4.17
CA VAL A 22 5.44 14.22 5.31
C VAL A 22 6.94 14.01 5.08
N VAL A 23 7.37 13.80 3.83
CA VAL A 23 8.78 13.49 3.48
C VAL A 23 9.79 14.48 4.07
N PRO A 24 9.61 15.82 3.97
CA PRO A 24 10.59 16.77 4.54
C PRO A 24 10.85 16.57 6.04
N ARG A 25 9.81 16.21 6.80
CA ARG A 25 9.92 15.96 8.24
C ARG A 25 10.41 14.55 8.55
N MET A 26 10.02 13.57 7.74
CA MET A 26 10.44 12.18 7.91
C MET A 26 11.93 12.01 7.66
N LEU A 27 12.50 12.71 6.67
CA LEU A 27 13.94 12.67 6.38
C LEU A 27 14.84 13.16 7.53
N THR A 28 14.29 13.82 8.55
CA THR A 28 15.05 14.17 9.77
C THR A 28 15.04 13.06 10.82
N GLN A 29 14.36 11.94 10.58
CA GLN A 29 14.31 10.76 11.43
C GLN A 29 15.33 9.71 10.95
N SER A 30 15.75 8.83 11.85
CA SER A 30 16.79 7.83 11.57
C SER A 30 16.34 6.70 10.65
N SER A 31 15.08 6.28 10.77
CA SER A 31 14.54 5.13 10.02
C SER A 31 13.02 5.26 9.76
N PRO A 32 12.58 6.33 9.08
CA PRO A 32 11.16 6.54 8.77
C PRO A 32 10.63 5.54 7.73
N ARG A 33 9.32 5.23 7.80
CA ARG A 33 8.61 4.32 6.89
C ARG A 33 7.28 4.89 6.43
N ILE A 34 6.98 4.78 5.14
CA ILE A 34 5.63 5.00 4.59
C ILE A 34 5.07 3.65 4.16
N LEU A 35 3.88 3.32 4.67
CA LEU A 35 3.20 2.06 4.37
C LEU A 35 1.90 2.32 3.61
N PHE A 36 1.70 1.59 2.51
CA PHE A 36 0.46 1.60 1.76
C PHE A 36 -0.24 0.25 1.82
N THR A 37 -1.57 0.27 1.93
CA THR A 37 -2.40 -0.95 1.85
C THR A 37 -2.95 -1.15 0.44
N GLY A 38 -2.52 -2.22 -0.21
CA GLY A 38 -3.03 -2.70 -1.48
C GLY A 38 -4.28 -3.58 -1.33
N GLY A 39 -4.72 -4.17 -2.45
CA GLY A 39 -5.79 -5.17 -2.45
C GLY A 39 -5.69 -6.04 -3.71
N GLY A 40 -6.13 -7.30 -3.62
CA GLY A 40 -6.02 -8.26 -4.72
C GLY A 40 -6.69 -7.83 -6.04
N THR A 41 -7.62 -6.88 -5.99
CA THR A 41 -8.25 -6.27 -7.18
C THR A 41 -7.25 -5.57 -8.10
N ALA A 42 -6.04 -5.25 -7.62
CA ALA A 42 -4.95 -4.73 -8.45
C ALA A 42 -4.50 -5.72 -9.54
N ASP A 43 -4.62 -7.03 -9.29
CA ASP A 43 -4.11 -8.10 -10.16
C ASP A 43 -5.23 -8.80 -10.94
N SER A 44 -6.44 -8.84 -10.37
CA SER A 44 -7.61 -9.48 -10.96
C SER A 44 -8.74 -8.46 -11.10
N PRO A 45 -8.86 -7.80 -12.27
CA PRO A 45 -9.89 -6.81 -12.51
C PRO A 45 -11.28 -7.42 -12.40
N MET A 46 -12.15 -6.78 -11.62
CA MET A 46 -13.56 -7.15 -11.53
C MET A 46 -14.39 -6.07 -12.21
N VAL A 47 -15.27 -6.46 -13.13
CA VAL A 47 -16.16 -5.51 -13.85
C VAL A 47 -17.02 -4.71 -12.87
N ALA A 48 -17.45 -5.33 -11.78
CA ALA A 48 -18.21 -4.69 -10.71
C ALA A 48 -17.41 -3.62 -9.93
N SER A 49 -16.08 -3.59 -10.03
CA SER A 49 -15.21 -2.71 -9.25
C SER A 49 -13.96 -2.25 -10.02
N ILE A 50 -14.13 -1.86 -11.29
CA ILE A 50 -13.05 -1.39 -12.17
C ILE A 50 -12.24 -0.25 -11.53
N GLY A 51 -12.93 0.74 -10.94
CA GLY A 51 -12.29 1.89 -10.30
C GLY A 51 -11.37 1.48 -9.15
N LEU A 52 -11.81 0.52 -8.32
CA LEU A 52 -11.01 0.00 -7.20
C LEU A 52 -9.78 -0.79 -7.70
N GLY A 53 -9.94 -1.61 -8.73
CA GLY A 53 -8.82 -2.36 -9.32
C GLY A 53 -7.73 -1.43 -9.86
N LEU A 54 -8.12 -0.45 -10.69
CA LEU A 54 -7.20 0.55 -11.23
C LEU A 54 -6.55 1.40 -10.13
N GLN A 55 -7.33 1.83 -9.14
CA GLN A 55 -6.80 2.55 -7.97
C GLN A 55 -5.72 1.75 -7.25
N LYS A 56 -5.95 0.47 -6.96
CA LYS A 56 -4.97 -0.37 -6.23
C LYS A 56 -3.74 -0.69 -7.07
N ALA A 57 -3.90 -0.91 -8.37
CA ALA A 57 -2.77 -1.10 -9.29
C ALA A 57 -1.90 0.17 -9.38
N ALA A 58 -2.54 1.34 -9.52
CA ALA A 58 -1.83 2.63 -9.56
C ALA A 58 -1.14 2.96 -8.24
N LEU A 59 -1.78 2.70 -7.10
CA LEU A 59 -1.16 2.89 -5.77
C LEU A 59 0.06 1.97 -5.57
N ARG A 60 0.00 0.71 -6.03
CA ARG A 60 1.16 -0.19 -5.99
C ARG A 60 2.32 0.36 -6.83
N ASN A 61 2.03 0.85 -8.04
CA ASN A 61 3.05 1.44 -8.89
C ASN A 61 3.65 2.72 -8.27
N LEU A 62 2.82 3.56 -7.66
CA LEU A 62 3.28 4.73 -6.92
C LEU A 62 4.23 4.34 -5.77
N ALA A 63 3.90 3.31 -4.98
CA ALA A 63 4.77 2.85 -3.90
C ALA A 63 6.16 2.40 -4.42
N ILE A 64 6.19 1.63 -5.51
CA ILE A 64 7.44 1.19 -6.16
C ILE A 64 8.24 2.40 -6.67
N ALA A 65 7.59 3.39 -7.27
CA ALA A 65 8.26 4.58 -7.78
C ALA A 65 8.86 5.43 -6.65
N LEU A 66 8.09 5.64 -5.57
CA LEU A 66 8.56 6.40 -4.40
C LEU A 66 9.71 5.70 -3.68
N ASP A 67 9.67 4.37 -3.52
CA ASP A 67 10.78 3.62 -2.92
C ASP A 67 12.06 3.79 -3.73
N LYS A 68 11.97 3.76 -5.07
CA LYS A 68 13.11 4.00 -5.97
C LYS A 68 13.63 5.44 -5.87
N ASP A 69 12.74 6.42 -5.85
CA ASP A 69 13.08 7.85 -5.78
C ASP A 69 13.77 8.21 -4.46
N LEU A 70 13.37 7.55 -3.37
CA LEU A 70 13.86 7.81 -2.00
C LEU A 70 14.93 6.83 -1.53
N ARG A 71 15.40 5.92 -2.38
CA ARG A 71 16.27 4.79 -2.02
C ARG A 71 17.61 5.19 -1.39
N GLU A 72 18.15 6.34 -1.79
CA GLU A 72 19.42 6.88 -1.27
C GLU A 72 19.22 7.74 -0.01
N THR A 73 18.02 7.70 0.58
CA THR A 73 17.67 8.42 1.82
C THR A 73 17.45 7.44 2.99
N THR A 74 17.10 7.94 4.17
CA THR A 74 16.74 7.11 5.33
C THR A 74 15.30 6.56 5.26
N LEU A 75 14.50 7.00 4.28
CA LEU A 75 13.08 6.69 4.17
C LEU A 75 12.84 5.53 3.22
N ALA A 76 12.16 4.50 3.72
CA ALA A 76 11.72 3.35 2.93
C ALA A 76 10.19 3.35 2.75
N VAL A 77 9.73 2.92 1.57
CA VAL A 77 8.30 2.85 1.22
C VAL A 77 7.92 1.40 0.99
N ARG A 78 6.85 0.94 1.63
CA ARG A 78 6.37 -0.45 1.52
C ARG A 78 4.90 -0.48 1.17
N THR A 79 4.48 -1.55 0.50
CA THR A 79 3.06 -1.80 0.23
C THR A 79 2.69 -3.24 0.52
N LEU A 80 1.61 -3.45 1.27
CA LEU A 80 1.07 -4.77 1.57
C LEU A 80 -0.24 -4.99 0.83
N THR A 81 -0.25 -5.92 -0.12
CA THR A 81 -1.46 -6.33 -0.85
C THR A 81 -2.23 -7.36 -0.04
N ILE A 82 -3.42 -7.01 0.44
CA ILE A 82 -4.30 -7.95 1.14
C ILE A 82 -5.09 -8.75 0.10
N ARG A 83 -4.88 -10.07 0.05
CA ARG A 83 -5.50 -10.99 -0.91
C ARG A 83 -6.72 -11.71 -0.32
N GLY A 84 -7.62 -10.96 0.32
CA GLY A 84 -8.86 -11.51 0.86
C GLY A 84 -9.75 -10.46 1.50
N THR A 85 -10.88 -10.90 2.02
CA THR A 85 -11.88 -10.03 2.67
C THR A 85 -11.57 -9.89 4.15
N ILE A 86 -11.30 -8.66 4.58
CA ILE A 86 -11.01 -8.33 5.98
C ILE A 86 -12.23 -8.67 6.84
N THR A 87 -12.08 -9.65 7.74
CA THR A 87 -13.18 -10.16 8.57
C THR A 87 -12.62 -10.62 9.93
N PRO A 88 -13.13 -10.10 11.07
CA PRO A 88 -12.71 -10.54 12.40
C PRO A 88 -12.86 -12.04 12.61
N GLY A 89 -11.93 -12.65 13.33
CA GLY A 89 -11.90 -14.09 13.63
C GLY A 89 -11.52 -14.99 12.46
N THR A 90 -11.09 -14.43 11.32
CA THR A 90 -10.69 -15.20 10.13
C THR A 90 -9.18 -15.14 9.88
N ALA A 91 -8.73 -15.82 8.82
CA ALA A 91 -7.36 -15.67 8.33
C ALA A 91 -7.00 -14.19 7.98
N PHE A 92 -8.00 -13.36 7.69
CA PHE A 92 -7.91 -11.94 7.39
C PHE A 92 -8.43 -11.06 8.54
N ASP A 93 -8.21 -11.52 9.77
CA ASP A 93 -8.46 -10.71 10.96
C ASP A 93 -7.65 -9.39 10.90
N PRO A 94 -8.26 -8.23 11.21
CA PRO A 94 -7.55 -6.95 11.21
C PRO A 94 -6.27 -6.93 12.04
N GLU A 95 -6.23 -7.65 13.16
CA GLU A 95 -5.05 -7.73 14.03
C GLU A 95 -3.90 -8.48 13.34
N ARG A 96 -4.23 -9.57 12.62
CA ARG A 96 -3.24 -10.32 11.83
C ARG A 96 -2.68 -9.45 10.70
N ILE A 97 -3.53 -8.65 10.07
CA ILE A 97 -3.12 -7.73 9.00
C ILE A 97 -2.25 -6.60 9.55
N ALA A 98 -2.58 -6.07 10.74
CA ALA A 98 -1.76 -5.06 11.41
C ALA A 98 -0.37 -5.61 11.75
N GLY A 99 -0.28 -6.84 12.26
CA GLY A 99 0.99 -7.53 12.46
C GLY A 99 1.79 -7.68 11.16
N ALA A 100 1.14 -8.11 10.07
CA ALA A 100 1.81 -8.21 8.77
C ALA A 100 2.26 -6.85 8.21
N LEU A 101 1.51 -5.77 8.44
CA LEU A 101 1.94 -4.41 8.09
C LEU A 101 3.16 -3.98 8.89
N TRP A 102 3.22 -4.35 10.17
CA TRP A 102 4.37 -4.10 11.02
C TRP A 102 5.60 -4.87 10.54
N ASP A 103 5.47 -6.16 10.25
CA ASP A 103 6.58 -7.02 9.83
C ASP A 103 7.25 -6.53 8.54
N VAL A 104 6.47 -5.99 7.58
CA VAL A 104 7.03 -5.50 6.32
C VAL A 104 7.74 -4.16 6.44
N CYS A 105 7.63 -3.45 7.58
CA CYS A 105 8.26 -2.15 7.76
C CYS A 105 9.78 -2.19 7.53
N ASP A 106 10.43 -3.27 7.97
CA ASP A 106 11.89 -3.43 7.89
C ASP A 106 12.34 -4.43 6.81
N SER A 107 11.43 -4.83 5.94
CA SER A 107 11.78 -5.62 4.75
C SER A 107 12.62 -4.80 3.78
N ASP A 108 13.49 -5.46 3.00
CA ASP A 108 14.20 -4.86 1.87
C ASP A 108 13.31 -4.68 0.63
N ASP A 109 12.31 -5.54 0.45
CA ASP A 109 11.41 -5.51 -0.70
C ASP A 109 10.32 -4.44 -0.53
N VAL A 110 9.95 -3.76 -1.62
CA VAL A 110 8.88 -2.75 -1.60
C VAL A 110 7.47 -3.35 -1.61
N VAL A 111 7.28 -4.49 -2.28
CA VAL A 111 5.96 -5.10 -2.51
C VAL A 111 5.83 -6.37 -1.70
N HIS A 112 4.79 -6.41 -0.88
CA HIS A 112 4.43 -7.55 -0.05
C HIS A 112 2.99 -7.99 -0.28
N GLU A 113 2.69 -9.21 0.13
CA GLU A 113 1.36 -9.79 0.04
C GLU A 113 0.96 -10.46 1.34
N PHE A 114 -0.31 -10.31 1.71
CA PHE A 114 -0.92 -11.01 2.82
C PHE A 114 -2.02 -11.92 2.26
N THR A 115 -1.81 -13.23 2.36
CA THR A 115 -2.72 -14.27 1.83
C THR A 115 -3.56 -14.95 2.91
N GLY A 116 -3.39 -14.57 4.17
CA GLY A 116 -4.08 -15.18 5.31
C GLY A 116 -3.55 -16.56 5.73
N ALA A 117 -2.75 -17.22 4.89
CA ALA A 117 -1.98 -18.39 5.29
C ALA A 117 -0.90 -17.98 6.31
N GLY A 118 -0.69 -18.80 7.33
CA GLY A 118 0.33 -18.55 8.36
C GLY A 118 1.73 -18.42 7.76
N GLN A 119 2.55 -17.58 8.40
CA GLN A 119 4.01 -17.67 8.30
C GLN A 119 4.49 -19.09 8.64
#